data_AF-A0A852H5Q9-F1
#
_entry.id   AF-A0A852H5Q9-F1
#
_cell.length_a   1.000
_cell.length_b   1.000
_cell.length_c   1.000
_cell.angle_alpha   90.00
_cell.angle_beta   90.00
_cell.angle_gamma   90.00
#
_symmetry.space_group_name_H-M   'P 1'
#
loop_
_entity.id
_entity.type
_entity.pdbx_description
1 polymer ?
#
loop_
_entity_poly.entity_id
_entity_poly.type
_entity_poly.pdbx_seq_one_letter_code
_entity_poly.pdbx_strand_id
1 'polypeptide(L)'
;QSVYFFLPLNASVESQSSCGKDNASHPVLVLGFGAGHSLSLNFSESADKYQVEELVFHYNLSDATLFPNSTVYLFTGGMKTVSHKNIIQAHMGTKYTCTNSKYIYMKNVNVTFSEVTLEAYITNGTLSVN
;
A
#
# COMPACT_ATOMS: atom_id res chain seq x y z
N GLN A 1 14.91 -18.33 0.79
CA GLN A 1 15.48 -17.32 -0.12
C GLN A 1 14.61 -16.08 -0.04
N SER A 2 15.20 -14.90 0.10
CA SER A 2 14.48 -13.61 0.13
C SER A 2 14.60 -12.94 -1.23
N VAL A 3 13.56 -12.22 -1.64
CA VAL A 3 13.50 -11.48 -2.89
C VAL A 3 13.33 -10.00 -2.56
N TYR A 4 14.05 -9.15 -3.29
CA TYR A 4 13.98 -7.70 -3.15
C TYR A 4 13.62 -7.11 -4.51
N PHE A 5 12.61 -6.24 -4.53
CA PHE A 5 12.17 -5.56 -5.74
C PHE A 5 11.60 -4.19 -5.39
N PHE A 6 11.63 -3.28 -6.35
CA PHE A 6 10.98 -1.98 -6.26
C PHE A 6 9.56 -2.08 -6.81
N LEU A 7 8.66 -1.21 -6.35
CA LEU A 7 7.36 -1.05 -7.01
C LEU A 7 7.62 -0.67 -8.48
N PRO A 8 7.16 -1.49 -9.44
CA PRO A 8 7.55 -1.30 -10.82
C PRO A 8 6.80 -0.10 -11.43
N LEU A 9 7.42 0.54 -12.43
CA LEU A 9 6.87 1.73 -13.09
C LEU A 9 5.53 1.49 -13.81
N ASN A 10 5.21 0.22 -14.11
CA ASN A 10 3.94 -0.18 -14.72
C ASN A 10 2.86 -0.52 -13.69
N ALA A 11 3.06 -0.21 -12.41
CA ALA A 11 2.02 -0.36 -11.40
C ALA A 11 0.81 0.54 -11.74
N SER A 12 -0.39 0.01 -11.55
CA SER A 12 -1.65 0.68 -11.85
C SER A 12 -2.50 0.87 -10.61
N VAL A 13 -3.33 1.92 -10.62
CA VAL A 13 -4.40 2.07 -9.64
C VAL A 13 -5.51 1.08 -10.00
N GLU A 14 -5.81 0.17 -9.08
CA GLU A 14 -6.82 -0.87 -9.29
C GLU A 14 -8.23 -0.34 -9.02
N SER A 15 -9.24 -0.98 -9.61
CA SER A 15 -10.65 -0.59 -9.51
C SER A 15 -11.24 -0.62 -8.09
N GLN A 16 -10.59 -1.33 -7.17
CA GLN A 16 -10.91 -1.36 -5.74
C GLN A 16 -10.50 -0.07 -5.02
N SER A 17 -9.69 0.78 -5.65
CA SER A 17 -9.33 2.09 -5.12
C SER A 17 -10.55 3.01 -5.11
N SER A 18 -10.68 3.80 -4.06
CA SER A 18 -11.81 4.70 -3.84
C SER A 18 -11.37 5.89 -3.01
N CYS A 19 -11.88 7.08 -3.33
CA CYS A 19 -11.74 8.27 -2.48
C CYS A 19 -12.63 8.21 -1.24
N GLY A 20 -13.34 7.10 -1.03
CA GLY A 20 -14.39 7.01 -0.02
C GLY A 20 -15.68 7.68 -0.48
N LYS A 21 -16.67 7.64 0.40
CA LYS A 21 -17.94 8.37 0.27
C LYS A 21 -18.15 9.11 1.57
N ASP A 22 -18.59 10.37 1.49
CA ASP A 22 -18.91 11.18 2.65
C ASP A 22 -19.75 10.37 3.64
N ASN A 23 -19.19 10.17 4.84
CA ASN A 23 -19.80 9.48 5.98
C ASN A 23 -20.08 7.97 5.86
N ALA A 24 -19.62 7.25 4.81
CA ALA A 24 -19.98 5.82 4.63
C ALA A 24 -18.81 4.86 4.38
N SER A 25 -17.73 5.31 3.74
CA SER A 25 -16.59 4.44 3.47
C SER A 25 -15.30 5.22 3.46
N HIS A 26 -14.30 4.74 4.20
CA HIS A 26 -12.98 5.36 4.20
C HIS A 26 -12.28 5.20 2.84
N PRO A 27 -11.39 6.14 2.46
CA PRO A 27 -10.59 6.02 1.26
C PRO A 27 -9.71 4.77 1.27
N VAL A 28 -9.50 4.20 0.10
CA VAL A 28 -8.60 3.06 -0.11
C VAL A 28 -7.82 3.31 -1.39
N LEU A 29 -6.49 3.13 -1.33
CA LEU A 29 -5.64 3.14 -2.52
C LEU A 29 -5.08 1.73 -2.73
N VAL A 30 -5.42 1.10 -3.84
CA VAL A 30 -4.92 -0.22 -4.23
C VAL A 30 -4.05 -0.08 -5.47
N LEU A 31 -2.77 -0.41 -5.34
CA LEU A 31 -1.81 -0.44 -6.43
C LEU A 31 -1.60 -1.89 -6.85
N GLY A 32 -1.90 -2.22 -8.10
CA GLY A 32 -1.69 -3.54 -8.69
C GLY A 32 -0.46 -3.56 -9.59
N PHE A 33 0.24 -4.69 -9.62
CA PHE A 33 1.39 -4.88 -10.50
C PHE A 33 1.72 -6.36 -10.75
N GLY A 34 2.47 -6.61 -11.83
CA GLY A 34 2.99 -7.93 -12.16
C GLY A 34 1.92 -9.01 -12.27
N ALA A 35 2.23 -10.23 -11.82
CA ALA A 35 1.32 -11.37 -11.90
C ALA A 35 0.31 -11.42 -10.75
N GLY A 36 -0.42 -10.32 -10.52
CA GLY A 36 -1.49 -10.23 -9.51
C GLY A 36 -1.01 -9.88 -8.10
N HIS A 37 0.10 -9.16 -7.98
CA HIS A 37 0.49 -8.55 -6.70
C HIS A 37 -0.28 -7.25 -6.50
N SER A 38 -0.57 -6.91 -5.25
CA SER A 38 -1.15 -5.61 -4.93
C SER A 38 -0.72 -5.07 -3.57
N LEU A 39 -0.64 -3.75 -3.47
CA LEU A 39 -0.37 -2.99 -2.27
C LEU A 39 -1.57 -2.09 -1.98
N SER A 40 -2.24 -2.31 -0.85
CA SER A 40 -3.38 -1.51 -0.41
C SER A 40 -3.00 -0.62 0.76
N LEU A 41 -3.37 0.66 0.69
CA LEU A 41 -3.36 1.60 1.80
C LEU A 41 -4.82 1.90 2.15
N ASN A 42 -5.24 1.43 3.31
CA ASN A 42 -6.56 1.71 3.87
C ASN A 42 -6.43 2.91 4.78
N PHE A 43 -7.17 3.97 4.47
CA PHE A 43 -7.12 5.19 5.25
C PHE A 43 -8.19 5.17 6.34
N SER A 44 -7.96 5.92 7.40
CA SER A 44 -9.00 6.32 8.33
C SER A 44 -8.77 7.75 8.79
N GLU A 45 -9.81 8.35 9.35
CA GLU A 45 -9.76 9.69 9.91
C GLU A 45 -10.08 9.66 11.40
N SER A 46 -9.44 10.57 12.14
CA SER A 46 -9.71 10.79 13.54
C SER A 46 -9.58 12.29 13.82
N ALA A 47 -10.72 12.93 14.08
CA ALA A 47 -10.82 14.36 14.35
C ALA A 47 -10.15 15.23 13.26
N ASP A 48 -8.95 15.74 13.51
CA ASP A 48 -8.19 16.64 12.64
C ASP A 48 -7.07 15.94 11.86
N LYS A 49 -7.03 14.59 11.88
CA LYS A 49 -5.95 13.79 11.29
C LYS A 49 -6.46 12.68 10.41
N TYR A 50 -5.72 12.38 9.34
CA TYR A 50 -5.84 11.12 8.62
C TYR A 50 -4.65 10.21 8.94
N GLN A 51 -4.87 8.92 8.77
CA GLN A 51 -3.83 7.91 8.91
C GLN A 51 -4.05 6.78 7.90
N VAL A 52 -2.97 6.06 7.60
CA VAL A 52 -3.08 4.74 7.00
C VAL A 52 -3.34 3.76 8.15
N GLU A 53 -4.61 3.39 8.31
CA GLU A 53 -5.08 2.43 9.31
C GLU A 53 -4.45 1.06 9.07
N GLU A 54 -4.42 0.62 7.82
CA GLU A 54 -3.88 -0.68 7.46
C GLU A 54 -3.19 -0.65 6.09
N LEU A 55 -1.94 -1.11 6.08
CA LEU A 55 -1.20 -1.47 4.89
C LEU A 55 -1.39 -2.97 4.65
N VAL A 56 -1.93 -3.35 3.48
CA VAL A 56 -2.09 -4.74 3.07
C VAL A 56 -1.23 -5.01 1.85
N PHE A 57 -0.47 -6.10 1.86
CA PHE A 57 0.29 -6.54 0.70
C PHE A 57 -0.15 -7.94 0.30
N HIS A 58 -0.63 -8.06 -0.92
CA HIS A 58 -0.94 -9.31 -1.59
C HIS A 58 0.17 -9.65 -2.58
N TYR A 59 0.69 -10.87 -2.51
CA TYR A 59 1.70 -11.33 -3.45
C TYR A 59 1.42 -12.74 -3.94
N ASN A 60 1.70 -12.96 -5.21
CA ASN A 60 1.55 -14.22 -5.90
C ASN A 60 2.87 -14.97 -5.98
N LEU A 61 3.03 -16.01 -5.15
CA LEU A 61 4.20 -16.89 -5.15
C LEU A 61 4.31 -17.79 -6.39
N SER A 62 3.34 -17.74 -7.31
CA SER A 62 3.40 -18.40 -8.62
C SER A 62 4.07 -17.51 -9.68
N ASP A 63 4.33 -16.24 -9.37
CA ASP A 63 5.04 -15.34 -10.27
C ASP A 63 6.50 -15.79 -10.42
N ALA A 64 6.81 -16.49 -11.50
CA ALA A 64 8.16 -16.98 -11.75
C ALA A 64 9.18 -15.85 -12.00
N THR A 65 8.74 -14.61 -12.28
CA THR A 65 9.65 -13.48 -12.49
C THR A 65 10.23 -12.97 -11.18
N LEU A 66 9.44 -12.97 -10.10
CA LEU A 66 9.87 -12.57 -8.76
C LEU A 66 10.23 -13.78 -7.89
N PHE A 67 9.53 -14.90 -8.04
CA PHE A 67 9.63 -16.09 -7.20
C PHE A 67 9.92 -17.37 -8.02
N PRO A 68 11.03 -17.42 -8.80
CA PRO A 68 11.31 -18.55 -9.70
C PRO A 68 11.46 -19.90 -9.00
N ASN A 69 11.88 -19.90 -7.73
CA ASN A 69 12.13 -21.10 -6.94
C ASN A 69 11.02 -21.41 -5.93
N SER A 70 9.92 -20.65 -5.96
CA SER A 70 8.80 -20.91 -5.07
C SER A 70 8.09 -22.18 -5.50
N THR A 71 7.91 -23.14 -4.59
CA THR A 71 7.08 -24.34 -4.82
C THR A 71 5.79 -24.30 -4.01
N VAL A 72 5.62 -23.29 -3.14
CA VAL A 72 4.47 -23.12 -2.24
C VAL A 72 3.16 -23.01 -3.02
N TYR A 73 3.21 -22.44 -4.23
CA TYR A 73 2.03 -22.32 -5.07
C TYR A 73 1.40 -23.67 -5.46
N LEU A 74 2.20 -24.74 -5.52
CA LEU A 74 1.73 -26.09 -5.82
C LEU A 74 0.83 -26.67 -4.72
N PHE A 75 0.90 -26.14 -3.50
CA PHE A 75 0.18 -26.66 -2.33
C PHE A 75 -0.89 -25.71 -1.78
N THR A 76 -0.71 -24.39 -1.90
CA THR A 76 -1.61 -23.39 -1.28
C THR A 76 -2.15 -22.34 -2.24
N GLY A 77 -2.11 -22.57 -3.55
CA GLY A 77 -2.67 -21.64 -4.55
C GLY A 77 -1.87 -20.36 -4.77
N GLY A 78 -0.64 -20.28 -4.24
CA GLY A 78 0.35 -19.23 -4.54
C GLY A 78 0.08 -17.86 -3.91
N MET A 79 -1.17 -17.45 -3.74
CA MET A 79 -1.50 -16.13 -3.21
C MET A 79 -1.30 -16.05 -1.70
N LYS A 80 -0.65 -14.98 -1.25
CA LYS A 80 -0.40 -14.70 0.17
C LYS A 80 -0.78 -13.25 0.47
N THR A 81 -1.20 -13.03 1.71
CA THR A 81 -1.59 -11.72 2.22
C THR A 81 -0.88 -11.46 3.53
N VAL A 82 -0.33 -10.26 3.69
CA VAL A 82 0.20 -9.75 4.95
C VAL A 82 -0.34 -8.35 5.19
N SER A 83 -0.50 -7.94 6.44
CA SER A 83 -0.90 -6.58 6.77
C SER A 83 -0.16 -6.01 7.99
N HIS A 84 -0.16 -4.69 8.09
CA HIS A 84 0.39 -3.93 9.21
C HIS A 84 -0.42 -2.66 9.44
N LYS A 85 -0.65 -2.28 10.70
CA LYS A 85 -1.52 -1.15 11.05
C LYS A 85 -0.75 0.11 11.42
N ASN A 86 -1.42 1.26 11.31
CA ASN A 86 -0.96 2.57 11.82
C ASN A 86 0.43 2.97 11.31
N ILE A 87 0.63 2.96 10.00
CA ILE A 87 1.96 3.16 9.41
C ILE A 87 2.28 4.61 9.06
N ILE A 88 1.28 5.47 8.84
CA ILE A 88 1.43 6.87 8.42
C ILE A 88 0.32 7.67 9.08
N GLN A 89 0.63 8.88 9.55
CA GLN A 89 -0.34 9.82 10.10
C GLN A 89 0.04 11.25 9.75
N ALA A 90 -0.94 12.08 9.42
CA ALA A 90 -0.77 13.51 9.18
C ALA A 90 -2.07 14.27 9.48
N HIS A 91 -1.99 15.60 9.55
CA HIS A 91 -3.16 16.45 9.76
C HIS A 91 -3.98 16.55 8.47
N MET A 92 -5.29 16.69 8.60
CA MET A 92 -6.18 16.94 7.47
C MET A 92 -5.77 18.20 6.72
N GLY A 93 -5.81 18.15 5.37
CA GLY A 93 -5.36 19.25 4.52
C GLY A 93 -3.85 19.48 4.52
N THR A 94 -3.05 18.46 4.86
CA THR A 94 -1.58 18.51 4.76
C THR A 94 -1.06 17.25 4.08
N LYS A 95 0.08 17.38 3.39
CA LYS A 95 0.77 16.24 2.80
C LYS A 95 1.75 15.62 3.78
N TYR A 96 1.66 14.32 3.96
CA TYR A 96 2.72 13.52 4.56
C TYR A 96 3.88 13.41 3.57
N THR A 97 5.10 13.70 4.03
CA THR A 97 6.33 13.50 3.23
C THR A 97 7.31 12.63 4.00
N CYS A 98 7.84 11.60 3.33
CA CYS A 98 8.84 10.68 3.86
C CYS A 98 10.07 10.75 2.97
N THR A 99 11.03 11.61 3.34
CA THR A 99 12.30 11.76 2.62
C THR A 99 13.29 10.66 2.96
N ASN A 100 13.34 10.27 4.25
CA ASN A 100 14.15 9.15 4.71
C ASN A 100 13.43 7.81 4.52
N SER A 101 14.19 6.72 4.33
CA SER A 101 13.61 5.39 4.21
C SER A 101 12.93 4.96 5.51
N LYS A 102 11.64 4.61 5.44
CA LYS A 102 10.86 4.06 6.55
C LYS A 102 10.62 2.57 6.33
N TYR A 103 11.10 1.76 7.26
CA TYR A 103 10.97 0.31 7.23
C TYR A 103 9.75 -0.15 8.02
N ILE A 104 8.90 -0.94 7.40
CA ILE A 104 7.73 -1.58 8.01
C ILE A 104 7.96 -3.08 7.98
N TYR A 105 8.12 -3.64 9.17
CA TYR A 105 8.35 -5.07 9.37
C TYR A 105 7.02 -5.79 9.53
N MET A 106 6.69 -6.66 8.58
CA MET A 106 5.56 -7.58 8.65
C MET A 106 6.07 -9.01 8.82
N LYS A 107 5.16 -9.97 9.03
CA LYS A 107 5.53 -11.39 9.29
C LYS A 107 6.65 -11.92 8.39
N ASN A 108 6.41 -11.97 7.08
CA ASN A 108 7.32 -12.57 6.09
C ASN A 108 7.76 -11.57 5.02
N VAL A 109 7.45 -10.29 5.20
CA VAL A 109 7.66 -9.24 4.19
C VAL A 109 8.11 -7.98 4.93
N ASN A 110 9.12 -7.31 4.39
CA ASN A 110 9.55 -5.99 4.83
C ASN A 110 9.22 -5.00 3.71
N VAL A 111 8.48 -3.95 4.03
CA VAL A 111 8.14 -2.88 3.09
C VAL A 111 8.96 -1.64 3.45
N THR A 112 9.56 -1.00 2.45
CA THR A 112 10.32 0.24 2.63
C THR A 112 9.64 1.37 1.86
N PHE A 113 9.22 2.41 2.56
CA PHE A 113 8.74 3.65 1.96
C PHE A 113 9.93 4.61 1.84
N SER A 114 10.20 5.13 0.64
CA SER A 114 11.28 6.11 0.39
C SER A 114 10.78 7.12 -0.62
N GLU A 115 11.08 8.40 -0.39
CA GLU A 115 10.65 9.51 -1.25
C GLU A 115 9.13 9.56 -1.49
N VAL A 116 8.35 9.30 -0.43
CA VAL A 116 6.89 9.21 -0.54
C VAL A 116 6.25 10.54 -0.15
N THR A 117 5.37 11.03 -1.02
CA THR A 117 4.42 12.09 -0.69
C THR A 117 3.02 11.50 -0.75
N LEU A 118 2.25 11.69 0.31
CA LEU A 118 0.91 11.11 0.43
C LEU A 118 -0.04 12.12 1.05
N GLU A 119 -1.26 12.18 0.54
CA GLU A 119 -2.37 12.90 1.14
C GLU A 119 -3.66 12.17 0.84
N ALA A 120 -4.53 12.08 1.84
CA ALA A 120 -5.86 11.50 1.72
C ALA A 120 -6.92 12.59 1.95
N TYR A 121 -8.17 12.29 1.60
CA TYR A 121 -9.31 13.21 1.79
C TYR A 121 -9.18 14.55 1.04
N ILE A 122 -8.61 14.51 -0.16
CA ILE A 122 -8.43 15.69 -1.01
C ILE A 122 -9.78 16.18 -1.53
N THR A 123 -10.16 17.41 -1.22
CA THR A 123 -11.43 18.03 -1.61
C THR A 123 -11.35 18.82 -2.92
N ASN A 124 -10.21 19.45 -3.21
CA ASN A 124 -10.02 20.34 -4.37
C ASN A 124 -9.26 19.71 -5.54
N GLY A 125 -9.14 18.37 -5.56
CA GLY A 125 -8.42 17.63 -6.60
C GLY A 125 -6.92 17.92 -6.72
N THR A 126 -6.36 18.71 -5.80
CA THR A 126 -4.96 19.12 -5.78
C THR A 126 -4.35 18.83 -4.42
N LEU A 127 -3.10 18.37 -4.41
CA LEU A 127 -2.34 18.15 -3.18
C LEU A 127 -2.09 19.48 -2.46
N SER A 128 -2.14 19.45 -1.15
CA SER A 128 -1.89 20.60 -0.30
C SER A 128 -0.45 21.09 -0.45
N VAL A 129 -0.31 22.42 -0.48
CA VAL A 129 0.99 23.08 -0.41
C VAL A 129 1.32 23.21 1.08
N ASN A 130 2.41 22.57 1.52
CA ASN A 130 2.91 22.72 2.89
C ASN A 130 3.39 24.14 3.14
#